data_AF-A0A942A1G5-F1
#
_entry.id   AF-A0A942A1G5-F1
#
_cell.length_a   1.000
_cell.length_b   1.000
_cell.length_c   1.000
_cell.angle_alpha   90.00
_cell.angle_beta   90.00
_cell.angle_gamma   90.00
#
_symmetry.space_group_name_H-M   'P 1'
#
loop_
_entity.id
_entity.type
_entity.pdbx_description
1 polymer ?
#
loop_
_entity_poly.entity_id
_entity_poly.type
_entity_poly.pdbx_seq_one_letter_code
_entity_poly.pdbx_strand_id
1 'polypeptide(L)'
;MAYGLTSRLTVFGVLPFRRVQVRSTLGQDSATANSGLNPADPTFGDGFGAAQDATFFAQFDAALTALQGKLGSGFYDDDPAAKQLAEQTLVAGASLRTDLFALLLDPATASPFLPTVSSAAGTAILQKVGTLQAALAGLTVTGFTLAPALPARRVGASEFENFITNGSGPVAGSLDSPVLTSLGDVELGAAYLIVDRRRDDGMSSLRVAGQALIRLRTAMLDNPNRFFDVGTGDRQPDVELGLAADLRQGRFGARFSGSYNLQLAGNAQKRIGPPSVPIPWASTLAAVTRTPGNELRLGVQPFFALTRTFAFTISGQYVNHATDSYGLLEGQPEIPGYPVEQLAEESQASWIEASAGLTFAAPFEIKGDQPHRPLDAGIAYHTVVSASGGRVPRTADFRFFLRYYAKFP
;
A
#
# COMPACT_ATOMS: atom_id res chain seq x y z
N MET A 1 -13.14 19.91 21.92
CA MET A 1 -13.96 20.67 22.89
C MET A 1 -15.32 20.00 23.02
N ALA A 2 -15.97 20.07 24.19
CA ALA A 2 -17.31 19.53 24.40
C ALA A 2 -18.15 20.53 25.20
N TYR A 3 -19.43 20.64 24.88
CA TYR A 3 -20.39 21.54 25.50
C TYR A 3 -21.66 20.77 25.86
N GLY A 4 -21.97 20.71 27.15
CA GLY A 4 -23.21 20.10 27.65
C GLY A 4 -24.39 21.04 27.40
N LEU A 5 -25.34 20.61 26.57
CA LEU A 5 -26.59 21.33 26.34
C LEU A 5 -27.61 21.02 27.45
N THR A 6 -27.61 19.77 27.94
CA THR A 6 -28.47 19.33 29.05
C THR A 6 -27.69 18.37 29.96
N SER A 7 -28.32 17.86 31.01
CA SER A 7 -27.76 16.80 31.86
C SER A 7 -27.51 15.48 31.11
N ARG A 8 -28.07 15.33 29.91
CA ARG A 8 -27.96 14.11 29.09
C ARG A 8 -27.34 14.34 27.71
N LEU A 9 -27.44 15.55 27.16
CA LEU A 9 -26.98 15.85 25.80
C LEU A 9 -25.71 16.71 25.84
N THR A 10 -24.68 16.23 25.15
CA THR A 10 -23.42 16.96 24.95
C THR A 10 -23.14 17.03 23.45
N VAL A 11 -22.76 18.21 22.95
CA VAL A 11 -22.18 18.37 21.61
C VAL A 11 -20.68 18.54 21.73
N PHE A 12 -19.92 18.05 20.76
CA PHE A 12 -18.47 18.11 20.81
C PHE A 12 -17.85 18.23 19.43
N GLY A 13 -16.61 18.72 19.40
CA GLY A 13 -15.78 18.79 18.23
C GLY A 13 -14.36 18.35 18.54
N VAL A 14 -13.74 17.62 17.62
CA VAL A 14 -12.37 17.15 17.68
C VAL A 14 -11.58 17.83 16.56
N LEU A 15 -10.50 18.51 16.95
CA LEU A 15 -9.57 19.16 16.02
C LEU A 15 -8.22 18.44 16.12
N PRO A 16 -7.96 17.43 15.28
CA PRO A 16 -6.70 16.69 15.36
C PRO A 16 -5.56 17.49 14.73
N PHE A 17 -4.51 17.76 15.49
CA PHE A 17 -3.22 18.19 14.95
C PHE A 17 -2.35 16.96 14.76
N ARG A 18 -1.93 16.71 13.51
CA ARG A 18 -1.17 15.52 13.14
C ARG A 18 0.22 15.94 12.68
N ARG A 19 1.21 15.20 13.18
CA ARG A 19 2.56 15.19 12.63
C ARG A 19 2.84 13.77 12.16
N VAL A 20 3.12 13.63 10.88
CA VAL A 20 3.37 12.34 10.24
C VAL A 20 4.77 12.36 9.63
N GLN A 21 5.49 11.25 9.81
CA GLN A 21 6.80 11.03 9.23
C GLN A 21 6.92 9.54 8.95
N VAL A 22 7.30 9.21 7.72
CA VAL A 22 7.73 7.86 7.37
C VAL A 22 9.24 7.78 7.56
N ARG A 23 9.72 6.63 8.03
CA ARG A 23 11.14 6.28 7.96
C ARG A 23 11.22 5.01 7.14
N SER A 24 11.94 5.08 6.03
CA SER A 24 12.18 3.95 5.16
C SER A 24 13.63 3.49 5.29
N THR A 25 13.82 2.19 5.07
CA THR A 25 15.14 1.58 4.92
C THR A 25 15.06 0.71 3.68
N LEU A 26 15.85 1.04 2.65
CA LEU A 26 15.97 0.22 1.46
C LEU A 26 17.05 -0.85 1.71
N GLY A 27 16.64 -2.11 1.69
CA GLY A 27 17.54 -3.26 1.66
C GLY A 27 17.49 -3.89 0.27
N GLN A 28 18.61 -3.88 -0.45
CA GLN A 28 18.73 -4.66 -1.68
C GLN A 28 19.20 -6.07 -1.34
N ASP A 29 18.71 -7.06 -2.08
CA ASP A 29 19.21 -8.41 -1.98
C ASP A 29 20.65 -8.48 -2.52
N SER A 30 21.61 -8.59 -1.60
CA SER A 30 23.02 -8.65 -1.92
C SER A 30 23.51 -10.07 -2.23
N ALA A 31 22.68 -11.10 -2.06
CA ALA A 31 23.08 -12.51 -2.15
C ALA A 31 22.49 -13.21 -3.37
N THR A 32 21.21 -12.98 -3.68
CA THR A 32 20.51 -13.74 -4.74
C THR A 32 20.00 -12.88 -5.90
N ALA A 33 20.17 -11.56 -5.85
CA ALA A 33 19.79 -10.67 -6.95
C ALA A 33 20.54 -11.04 -8.24
N ASN A 34 19.75 -11.25 -9.30
CA ASN A 34 20.19 -11.80 -10.57
C ASN A 34 19.75 -10.95 -11.78
N SER A 35 19.33 -9.71 -11.54
CA SER A 35 18.90 -8.76 -12.56
C SER A 35 19.67 -7.45 -12.48
N GLY A 36 19.88 -6.82 -13.63
CA GLY A 36 20.46 -5.49 -13.80
C GLY A 36 19.61 -4.63 -14.72
N LEU A 37 19.99 -3.35 -14.86
CA LEU A 37 19.34 -2.46 -15.82
C LEU A 37 19.56 -2.97 -17.25
N ASN A 38 18.54 -2.84 -18.08
CA ASN A 38 18.63 -3.15 -19.50
C ASN A 38 19.67 -2.22 -20.16
N PRO A 39 20.78 -2.74 -20.71
CA PRO A 39 21.81 -1.92 -21.34
C PRO A 39 21.30 -1.11 -22.54
N ALA A 40 20.22 -1.53 -23.19
CA ALA A 40 19.62 -0.83 -24.32
C ALA A 40 18.47 0.12 -23.92
N ASP A 41 18.13 0.24 -22.63
CA ASP A 41 17.07 1.15 -22.18
C ASP A 41 17.44 2.61 -22.53
N PRO A 42 16.53 3.38 -23.15
CA PRO A 42 16.83 4.73 -23.62
C PRO A 42 17.11 5.75 -22.50
N THR A 43 16.67 5.47 -21.27
CA THR A 43 16.79 6.35 -20.10
C THR A 43 17.85 5.86 -19.12
N PHE A 44 17.95 4.55 -18.93
CA PHE A 44 18.75 3.92 -17.87
C PHE A 44 19.88 3.03 -18.39
N GLY A 45 19.89 2.72 -19.68
CA GLY A 45 20.92 1.93 -20.33
C GLY A 45 22.15 2.77 -20.68
N ASP A 46 22.94 2.25 -21.62
CA ASP A 46 24.10 2.94 -22.17
C ASP A 46 24.14 2.85 -23.70
N GLY A 47 24.87 3.76 -24.33
CA GLY A 47 24.97 3.81 -25.78
C GLY A 47 25.63 2.57 -26.40
N PHE A 48 26.41 1.81 -25.63
CA PHE A 48 27.07 0.60 -26.12
C PHE A 48 26.09 -0.56 -26.19
N GLY A 49 25.25 -0.76 -25.16
CA GLY A 49 24.20 -1.75 -25.11
C GLY A 49 23.19 -1.57 -26.24
N ALA A 50 22.70 -0.34 -26.42
CA ALA A 50 21.80 -0.01 -27.52
C ALA A 50 22.41 -0.29 -28.90
N ALA A 51 23.68 0.07 -29.12
CA ALA A 51 24.39 -0.21 -30.37
C ALA A 51 24.65 -1.71 -30.60
N GLN A 52 24.95 -2.45 -29.53
CA GLN A 52 25.15 -3.89 -29.57
C GLN A 52 23.85 -4.60 -29.97
N ASP A 53 22.73 -4.27 -29.32
CA ASP A 53 21.44 -4.88 -29.66
C ASP A 53 20.98 -4.53 -31.07
N ALA A 54 21.16 -3.28 -31.51
CA ALA A 54 20.86 -2.89 -32.89
C ALA A 54 21.67 -3.72 -33.90
N THR A 55 22.97 -3.92 -33.64
CA THR A 55 23.84 -4.73 -34.51
C THR A 55 23.47 -6.21 -34.45
N PHE A 56 23.18 -6.72 -33.26
CA PHE A 56 22.72 -8.09 -33.03
C PHE A 56 21.46 -8.40 -33.83
N PHE A 57 20.40 -7.58 -33.71
CA PHE A 57 19.16 -7.80 -34.44
C PHE A 57 19.31 -7.63 -35.95
N ALA A 58 20.15 -6.69 -36.42
CA ALA A 58 20.43 -6.55 -37.85
C ALA A 58 21.09 -7.81 -38.43
N GLN A 59 22.07 -8.40 -37.72
CA GLN A 59 22.69 -9.66 -38.14
C GLN A 59 21.72 -10.84 -38.03
N PHE A 60 20.90 -10.89 -36.97
CA PHE A 60 19.91 -11.94 -36.76
C PHE A 60 18.87 -11.93 -37.90
N ASP A 61 18.29 -10.78 -38.21
CA ASP A 61 17.30 -10.62 -39.29
C ASP A 61 17.90 -11.00 -40.66
N ALA A 62 19.15 -10.61 -40.92
CA ALA A 62 19.87 -11.00 -42.14
C ALA A 62 20.08 -12.51 -42.24
N ALA A 63 20.44 -13.17 -41.13
CA ALA A 63 20.63 -14.63 -41.09
C ALA A 63 19.32 -15.39 -41.33
N LEU A 64 18.21 -14.97 -40.72
CA LEU A 64 16.90 -15.58 -40.98
C LEU A 64 16.44 -15.37 -42.42
N THR A 65 16.66 -14.17 -42.97
CA THR A 65 16.35 -13.88 -44.38
C THR A 65 17.18 -14.76 -45.33
N ALA A 66 18.46 -14.96 -45.04
CA ALA A 66 19.32 -15.84 -45.83
C ALA A 66 18.90 -17.32 -45.76
N LEU A 67 18.51 -17.81 -44.58
CA LEU A 67 17.98 -19.16 -44.40
C LEU A 67 16.67 -19.34 -45.18
N GLN A 68 15.75 -18.37 -45.08
CA GLN A 68 14.51 -18.37 -45.83
C GLN A 68 14.76 -18.35 -47.35
N GLY A 69 15.73 -17.57 -47.81
CA GLY A 69 16.14 -17.52 -49.21
C GLY A 69 16.64 -18.88 -49.74
N LYS A 70 17.47 -19.58 -48.95
CA LYS A 70 17.95 -20.93 -49.30
C LYS A 70 16.82 -21.97 -49.35
N LEU A 71 15.90 -21.93 -48.41
CA LEU A 71 14.70 -22.78 -48.42
C LEU A 71 13.85 -22.50 -49.67
N GLY A 72 13.63 -21.22 -50.00
CA GLY A 72 12.85 -20.82 -51.17
C GLY A 72 13.51 -21.16 -52.51
N SER A 73 14.84 -21.25 -52.56
CA SER A 73 15.58 -21.64 -53.78
C SER A 73 15.73 -23.16 -53.96
N GLY A 74 15.19 -23.98 -53.05
CA GLY A 74 15.35 -25.43 -53.09
C GLY A 74 16.76 -25.92 -52.71
N PHE A 75 17.56 -25.11 -52.01
CA PHE A 75 18.97 -25.44 -51.71
C PHE A 75 19.13 -26.75 -50.90
N TYR A 76 18.11 -27.13 -50.13
CA TYR A 76 18.12 -28.34 -49.29
C TYR A 76 17.26 -29.48 -49.87
N ASP A 77 16.76 -29.39 -51.10
CA ASP A 77 15.82 -30.38 -51.65
C ASP A 77 16.44 -31.78 -51.83
N ASP A 78 17.76 -31.86 -52.02
CA ASP A 78 18.51 -33.11 -52.14
C ASP A 78 18.85 -33.75 -50.77
N ASP A 79 18.60 -33.05 -49.65
CA ASP A 79 18.82 -33.54 -48.29
C ASP A 79 17.58 -33.27 -47.40
N PRO A 80 16.65 -34.24 -47.31
CA PRO A 80 15.43 -34.11 -46.53
C PRO A 80 15.68 -33.80 -45.04
N ALA A 81 16.79 -34.28 -44.47
CA ALA A 81 17.11 -34.05 -43.06
C ALA A 81 17.60 -32.60 -42.85
N ALA A 82 18.45 -32.09 -43.73
CA ALA A 82 18.88 -30.70 -43.71
C ALA A 82 17.71 -29.74 -43.97
N LYS A 83 16.79 -30.10 -44.88
CA LYS A 83 15.58 -29.31 -45.15
C LYS A 83 14.68 -29.21 -43.92
N GLN A 84 14.41 -30.34 -43.25
CA GLN A 84 13.62 -30.35 -42.02
C GLN A 84 14.28 -29.52 -40.91
N LEU A 85 15.60 -29.64 -40.74
CA LEU A 85 16.35 -28.83 -39.78
C LEU A 85 16.28 -27.33 -40.11
N ALA A 86 16.40 -26.96 -41.38
CA ALA A 86 16.28 -25.58 -41.85
C ALA A 86 14.90 -24.98 -41.57
N GLU A 87 13.82 -25.72 -41.85
CA GLU A 87 12.44 -25.28 -41.56
C GLU A 87 12.22 -25.08 -40.05
N GLN A 88 12.67 -26.04 -39.22
CA GLN A 88 12.58 -25.92 -37.75
C GLN A 88 13.40 -24.76 -37.21
N THR A 89 14.61 -24.56 -37.75
CA THR A 89 15.52 -23.48 -37.35
C THR A 89 14.92 -22.12 -37.70
N LEU A 90 14.28 -21.97 -38.87
CA LEU A 90 13.62 -20.74 -39.28
C LEU A 90 12.46 -20.39 -38.35
N VAL A 91 11.59 -21.35 -38.02
CA VAL A 91 10.45 -21.15 -37.12
C VAL A 91 10.91 -20.79 -35.70
N ALA A 92 11.84 -21.58 -35.14
CA ALA A 92 12.38 -21.33 -33.80
C ALA A 92 13.14 -20.00 -33.73
N GLY A 93 13.91 -19.66 -34.77
CA GLY A 93 14.63 -18.41 -34.88
C GLY A 93 13.71 -17.20 -34.96
N ALA A 94 12.63 -17.26 -35.75
CA ALA A 94 11.65 -16.19 -35.84
C ALA A 94 10.92 -15.93 -34.51
N SER A 95 10.56 -17.00 -33.78
CA SER A 95 9.98 -16.88 -32.43
C SER A 95 10.99 -16.25 -31.46
N LEU A 96 12.21 -16.78 -31.40
CA LEU A 96 13.25 -16.27 -30.50
C LEU A 96 13.57 -14.81 -30.77
N ARG A 97 13.64 -14.40 -32.05
CA ARG A 97 13.85 -13.01 -32.45
C ARG A 97 12.74 -12.13 -31.89
N THR A 98 11.48 -12.52 -32.09
CA THR A 98 10.31 -11.75 -31.64
C THR A 98 10.31 -11.60 -30.12
N ASP A 99 10.54 -12.69 -29.39
CA ASP A 99 10.57 -12.68 -27.92
C ASP A 99 11.73 -11.83 -27.37
N LEU A 100 12.93 -11.94 -27.97
CA LEU A 100 14.08 -11.12 -27.57
C LEU A 100 13.86 -9.65 -27.89
N PHE A 101 13.27 -9.32 -29.05
CA PHE A 101 13.02 -7.93 -29.40
C PHE A 101 12.02 -7.30 -28.43
N ALA A 102 10.92 -8.02 -28.13
CA ALA A 102 9.92 -7.60 -27.15
C ALA A 102 10.52 -7.36 -25.76
N LEU A 103 11.52 -8.16 -25.36
CA LEU A 103 12.19 -8.05 -24.06
C LEU A 103 13.24 -6.92 -24.01
N LEU A 104 14.01 -6.73 -25.08
CA LEU A 104 15.23 -5.91 -25.08
C LEU A 104 15.02 -4.49 -25.63
N LEU A 105 14.27 -4.34 -26.72
CA LEU A 105 14.25 -3.11 -27.53
C LEU A 105 12.87 -2.54 -27.84
N ASP A 106 11.79 -3.34 -27.78
CA ASP A 106 10.46 -2.86 -28.12
C ASP A 106 10.06 -1.67 -27.23
N PRO A 107 9.79 -0.47 -27.79
CA PRO A 107 9.41 0.70 -26.99
C PRO A 107 8.16 0.50 -26.12
N ALA A 108 7.30 -0.46 -26.45
CA ALA A 108 6.07 -0.74 -25.72
C ALA A 108 6.24 -1.81 -24.64
N THR A 109 7.14 -2.78 -24.82
CA THR A 109 7.21 -3.97 -23.95
C THR A 109 8.59 -4.28 -23.38
N ALA A 110 9.65 -3.58 -23.81
CA ALA A 110 11.00 -3.82 -23.32
C ALA A 110 11.04 -3.66 -21.80
N SER A 111 11.69 -4.62 -21.15
CA SER A 111 11.85 -4.57 -19.70
C SER A 111 12.99 -3.61 -19.34
N PRO A 112 12.81 -2.72 -18.35
CA PRO A 112 13.90 -1.91 -17.83
C PRO A 112 14.92 -2.74 -17.03
N PHE A 113 14.54 -3.96 -16.62
CA PHE A 113 15.42 -4.89 -15.92
C PHE A 113 15.55 -6.21 -16.67
N LEU A 114 16.78 -6.65 -16.87
CA LEU A 114 17.11 -7.90 -17.53
C LEU A 114 17.90 -8.83 -16.61
N PRO A 115 17.80 -10.15 -16.80
CA PRO A 115 18.67 -11.09 -16.10
C PRO A 115 20.14 -10.82 -16.44
N THR A 116 21.03 -10.92 -15.45
CA THR A 116 22.47 -10.72 -15.69
C THR A 116 23.05 -11.84 -16.53
N VAL A 117 24.15 -11.57 -17.25
CA VAL A 117 24.89 -12.57 -18.04
C VAL A 117 25.30 -13.82 -17.24
N SER A 118 25.52 -13.66 -15.92
CA SER A 118 25.90 -14.74 -15.00
C SER A 118 24.73 -15.44 -14.31
N SER A 119 23.51 -14.93 -14.47
CA SER A 119 22.31 -15.57 -13.92
C SER A 119 21.92 -16.82 -14.71
N ALA A 120 21.15 -17.72 -14.10
CA ALA A 120 20.63 -18.90 -14.78
C ALA A 120 19.75 -18.52 -15.99
N ALA A 121 18.90 -17.51 -15.85
CA ALA A 121 18.04 -17.02 -16.93
C ALA A 121 18.85 -16.34 -18.05
N GLY A 122 19.83 -15.50 -17.71
CA GLY A 122 20.70 -14.86 -18.69
C GLY A 122 21.56 -15.88 -19.44
N THR A 123 22.12 -16.88 -18.74
CA THR A 123 22.85 -17.99 -19.35
C THR A 123 21.95 -18.79 -20.29
N ALA A 124 20.71 -19.06 -19.90
CA ALA A 124 19.74 -19.77 -20.74
C ALA A 124 19.38 -18.98 -22.02
N ILE A 125 19.24 -17.65 -21.92
CA ILE A 125 19.05 -16.76 -23.09
C ILE A 125 20.25 -16.87 -24.03
N LEU A 126 21.47 -16.70 -23.50
CA LEU A 126 22.70 -16.75 -24.29
C LEU A 126 22.90 -18.15 -24.92
N GLN A 127 22.54 -19.22 -24.22
CA GLN A 127 22.57 -20.58 -24.76
C GLN A 127 21.58 -20.77 -25.91
N LYS A 128 20.33 -20.29 -25.79
CA LYS A 128 19.36 -20.36 -26.89
C LYS A 128 19.86 -19.64 -28.14
N VAL A 129 20.44 -18.46 -27.95
CA VAL A 129 21.07 -17.67 -29.02
C VAL A 129 22.24 -18.46 -29.63
N GLY A 130 23.13 -19.01 -28.82
CA GLY A 130 24.26 -19.83 -29.28
C GLY A 130 23.84 -21.11 -30.02
N THR A 131 22.79 -21.80 -29.57
CA THR A 131 22.22 -22.97 -30.26
C THR A 131 21.71 -22.59 -31.64
N LEU A 132 21.03 -21.44 -31.77
CA LEU A 132 20.57 -20.95 -33.06
C LEU A 132 21.74 -20.58 -33.99
N GLN A 133 22.77 -19.89 -33.46
CA GLN A 133 23.98 -19.58 -34.22
C GLN A 133 24.64 -20.85 -34.77
N ALA A 134 24.76 -21.89 -33.93
CA ALA A 134 25.33 -23.19 -34.33
C ALA A 134 24.47 -23.90 -35.39
N ALA A 135 23.15 -23.88 -35.26
CA ALA A 135 22.24 -24.45 -36.25
C ALA A 135 22.35 -23.75 -37.60
N LEU A 136 22.37 -22.41 -37.62
CA LEU A 136 22.56 -21.62 -38.84
C LEU A 136 23.90 -21.91 -39.52
N ALA A 137 24.99 -22.01 -38.75
CA ALA A 137 26.30 -22.36 -39.25
C ALA A 137 26.33 -23.77 -39.86
N GLY A 138 25.72 -24.76 -39.20
CA GLY A 138 25.58 -26.12 -39.71
C GLY A 138 24.78 -26.21 -41.01
N LEU A 139 23.82 -25.29 -41.20
CA LEU A 139 23.04 -25.13 -42.43
C LEU A 139 23.77 -24.28 -43.49
N THR A 140 25.04 -23.94 -43.30
CA THR A 140 25.87 -23.10 -44.18
C THR A 140 25.30 -21.70 -44.43
N VAL A 141 24.48 -21.19 -43.51
CA VAL A 141 24.00 -19.82 -43.53
C VAL A 141 25.03 -18.92 -42.84
N THR A 142 25.35 -17.77 -43.45
CA THR A 142 26.10 -16.74 -42.75
C THR A 142 25.24 -16.23 -41.59
N GLY A 143 25.50 -16.78 -40.40
CA GLY A 143 24.78 -16.45 -39.17
C GLY A 143 25.19 -15.10 -38.60
N PHE A 144 24.74 -14.85 -37.37
CA PHE A 144 25.16 -13.71 -36.55
C PHE A 144 26.15 -14.18 -35.48
N THR A 145 27.08 -13.31 -35.07
CA THR A 145 28.15 -13.67 -34.12
C THR A 145 28.05 -12.94 -32.79
N LEU A 146 27.30 -11.84 -32.75
CA LEU A 146 27.05 -11.08 -31.53
C LEU A 146 26.00 -11.78 -30.65
N ALA A 147 26.08 -11.51 -29.36
CA ALA A 147 25.04 -11.86 -28.39
C ALA A 147 24.19 -10.61 -28.07
N PRO A 148 22.94 -10.78 -27.61
CA PRO A 148 22.18 -9.65 -27.08
C PRO A 148 22.88 -9.03 -25.87
N ALA A 149 22.71 -7.73 -25.68
CA ALA A 149 23.25 -6.98 -24.56
C ALA A 149 22.46 -7.30 -23.29
N LEU A 150 23.04 -8.16 -22.44
CA LEU A 150 22.52 -8.42 -21.10
C LEU A 150 23.41 -7.73 -20.06
N PRO A 151 22.85 -7.30 -18.92
CA PRO A 151 23.63 -6.61 -17.90
C PRO A 151 24.74 -7.51 -17.31
N ALA A 152 25.95 -6.96 -17.22
CA ALA A 152 27.08 -7.67 -16.61
C ALA A 152 27.01 -7.72 -15.08
N ARG A 153 26.28 -6.78 -14.47
CA ARG A 153 26.16 -6.63 -13.01
C ARG A 153 24.72 -6.40 -12.60
N ARG A 154 24.43 -6.73 -11.34
CA ARG A 154 23.14 -6.45 -10.72
C ARG A 154 22.91 -4.95 -10.55
N VAL A 155 21.64 -4.56 -10.43
CA VAL A 155 21.25 -3.17 -10.11
C VAL A 155 21.81 -2.77 -8.74
N GLY A 156 22.45 -1.60 -8.68
CA GLY A 156 22.93 -0.99 -7.43
C GLY A 156 21.87 -0.12 -6.75
N ALA A 157 22.16 0.36 -5.54
CA ALA A 157 21.23 1.21 -4.77
C ALA A 157 20.93 2.52 -5.49
N SER A 158 21.96 3.25 -5.92
CA SER A 158 21.80 4.51 -6.65
C SER A 158 21.08 4.35 -7.98
N GLU A 159 21.26 3.23 -8.67
CA GLU A 159 20.59 2.95 -9.94
C GLU A 159 19.11 2.66 -9.74
N PHE A 160 18.77 1.91 -8.68
CA PHE A 160 17.38 1.65 -8.32
C PHE A 160 16.68 2.92 -7.84
N GLU A 161 17.35 3.74 -7.04
CA GLU A 161 16.84 5.05 -6.63
C GLU A 161 16.63 5.97 -7.84
N ASN A 162 17.58 6.02 -8.77
CA ASN A 162 17.44 6.78 -10.01
C ASN A 162 16.30 6.23 -10.90
N PHE A 163 16.14 4.91 -10.99
CA PHE A 163 15.03 4.29 -11.71
C PHE A 163 13.66 4.75 -11.17
N ILE A 164 13.55 4.87 -9.84
CA ILE A 164 12.33 5.32 -9.19
C ILE A 164 12.12 6.83 -9.35
N THR A 165 13.18 7.62 -9.20
CA THR A 165 13.09 9.08 -9.02
C THR A 165 13.28 9.90 -10.29
N ASN A 166 13.77 9.29 -11.37
CA ASN A 166 13.93 9.97 -12.65
C ASN A 166 12.56 10.38 -13.21
N GLY A 167 12.35 11.68 -13.41
CA GLY A 167 11.07 12.24 -13.88
C GLY A 167 10.66 11.84 -15.30
N SER A 168 11.59 11.31 -16.09
CA SER A 168 11.31 10.73 -17.42
C SER A 168 11.19 9.20 -17.38
N GLY A 169 11.42 8.59 -16.20
CA GLY A 169 11.35 7.16 -16.00
C GLY A 169 9.91 6.64 -15.89
N PRO A 170 9.72 5.31 -15.96
CA PRO A 170 8.41 4.67 -15.89
C PRO A 170 7.75 4.85 -14.51
N VAL A 171 8.53 5.09 -13.46
CA VAL A 171 8.03 5.32 -12.11
C VAL A 171 7.85 6.81 -11.82
N ALA A 172 8.82 7.66 -12.15
CA ALA A 172 8.77 9.12 -11.96
C ALA A 172 8.17 9.55 -10.60
N GLY A 173 8.62 8.90 -9.53
CA GLY A 173 8.16 9.15 -8.17
C GLY A 173 9.22 9.80 -7.30
N SER A 174 8.97 9.83 -5.99
CA SER A 174 9.91 10.33 -5.00
C SER A 174 10.01 9.36 -3.84
N LEU A 175 11.25 9.17 -3.39
CA LEU A 175 11.63 8.43 -2.19
C LEU A 175 11.86 9.36 -0.99
N ASP A 176 11.49 10.64 -1.13
CA ASP A 176 11.52 11.57 -0.01
C ASP A 176 10.55 11.12 1.06
N SER A 177 10.98 11.24 2.33
CA SER A 177 10.13 10.98 3.49
C SER A 177 9.81 12.31 4.18
N PRO A 178 8.87 13.10 3.64
CA PRO A 178 8.56 14.41 4.19
C PRO A 178 8.00 14.30 5.61
N VAL A 179 8.32 15.30 6.43
CA VAL A 179 7.62 15.50 7.71
C VAL A 179 6.43 16.40 7.45
N LEU A 180 5.22 15.84 7.55
CA LEU A 180 3.99 16.59 7.37
C LEU A 180 3.44 17.00 8.73
N THR A 181 3.12 18.29 8.90
CA THR A 181 2.44 18.79 10.10
C THR A 181 1.24 19.61 9.65
N SER A 182 0.04 19.09 9.89
CA SER A 182 -1.20 19.73 9.48
C SER A 182 -2.36 19.28 10.36
N LEU A 183 -3.54 19.86 10.13
CA LEU A 183 -4.78 19.32 10.68
C LEU A 183 -5.07 17.96 10.05
N GLY A 184 -5.64 17.05 10.83
CA GLY A 184 -6.36 15.89 10.31
C GLY A 184 -7.80 16.25 9.98
N ASP A 185 -8.63 15.22 9.83
CA ASP A 185 -10.06 15.40 9.58
C ASP A 185 -10.76 15.86 10.86
N VAL A 186 -11.42 17.01 10.78
CA VAL A 186 -12.18 17.60 11.88
C VAL A 186 -13.42 16.76 12.11
N GLU A 187 -13.70 16.44 13.37
CA GLU A 187 -14.87 15.66 13.72
C GLU A 187 -15.85 16.50 14.52
N LEU A 188 -17.14 16.37 14.23
CA LEU A 188 -18.23 16.99 14.97
C LEU A 188 -19.21 15.92 15.41
N GLY A 189 -19.68 15.99 16.65
CA GLY A 189 -20.54 14.95 17.18
C GLY A 189 -21.44 15.39 18.32
N ALA A 190 -22.33 14.48 18.68
CA ALA A 190 -23.21 14.60 19.83
C ALA A 190 -23.24 13.27 20.60
N ALA A 191 -23.29 13.37 21.92
CA ALA A 191 -23.42 12.23 22.81
C ALA A 191 -24.67 12.40 23.69
N TYR A 192 -25.42 11.32 23.85
CA TYR A 192 -26.63 11.28 24.66
C TYR A 192 -26.54 10.18 25.73
N LEU A 193 -26.70 10.58 26.98
CA LEU A 193 -26.76 9.69 28.13
C LEU A 193 -28.15 9.05 28.22
N ILE A 194 -28.22 7.77 27.88
CA ILE A 194 -29.46 6.98 27.82
C ILE A 194 -29.83 6.47 29.21
N VAL A 195 -28.85 5.88 29.91
CA VAL A 195 -29.02 5.34 31.26
C VAL A 195 -27.92 5.88 32.15
N ASP A 196 -28.29 6.35 33.33
CA ASP A 196 -27.37 6.63 34.42
C ASP A 196 -27.99 6.15 35.72
N ARG A 197 -27.57 4.97 36.17
CA ARG A 197 -28.07 4.34 37.40
C ARG A 197 -26.89 4.08 38.31
N ARG A 198 -26.99 4.58 39.54
CA ARG A 198 -26.05 4.29 40.61
C ARG A 198 -26.84 3.74 41.78
N ARG A 199 -26.35 2.65 42.39
CA ARG A 199 -26.92 2.16 43.65
C ARG A 199 -26.60 3.11 44.78
N ASP A 200 -27.48 3.14 45.78
CA ASP A 200 -27.34 3.98 46.97
C ASP A 200 -26.09 3.65 47.78
N ASP A 201 -25.63 2.40 47.72
CA ASP A 201 -24.35 1.94 48.29
C ASP A 201 -23.12 2.60 47.64
N GLY A 202 -23.29 3.27 46.49
CA GLY A 202 -22.25 3.94 45.73
C GLY A 202 -21.23 3.00 45.06
N MET A 203 -21.41 1.68 45.21
CA MET A 203 -20.48 0.62 44.80
C MET A 203 -20.82 0.03 43.43
N SER A 204 -22.08 0.12 43.02
CA SER A 204 -22.52 -0.34 41.70
C SER A 204 -23.06 0.79 40.84
N SER A 205 -22.66 0.81 39.56
CA SER A 205 -23.19 1.74 38.58
C SER A 205 -23.35 1.10 37.21
N LEU A 206 -24.42 1.48 36.52
CA LEU A 206 -24.66 1.22 35.11
C LEU A 206 -24.84 2.55 34.40
N ARG A 207 -24.00 2.81 33.40
CA ARG A 207 -24.13 3.97 32.53
C ARG A 207 -24.16 3.51 31.07
N VAL A 208 -25.09 4.04 30.29
CA VAL A 208 -25.19 3.76 28.85
C VAL A 208 -25.30 5.08 28.11
N ALA A 209 -24.47 5.27 27.10
CA ALA A 209 -24.48 6.44 26.24
C ALA A 209 -24.44 6.04 24.77
N GLY A 210 -25.18 6.78 23.95
CA GLY A 210 -25.08 6.74 22.50
C GLY A 210 -24.31 7.96 22.00
N GLN A 211 -23.60 7.82 20.88
CA GLN A 211 -22.91 8.92 20.21
C GLN A 211 -23.15 8.86 18.70
N ALA A 212 -23.14 10.04 18.07
CA ALA A 212 -23.10 10.20 16.63
C ALA A 212 -21.99 11.19 16.28
N LEU A 213 -21.27 10.92 15.20
CA LEU A 213 -20.13 11.70 14.72
C LEU A 213 -20.20 11.86 13.21
N ILE A 214 -19.77 13.01 12.71
CA ILE A 214 -19.48 13.25 11.30
C ILE A 214 -18.02 13.72 11.19
N ARG A 215 -17.26 13.12 10.29
CA ARG A 215 -15.90 13.59 9.95
C ARG A 215 -15.92 14.47 8.70
N LEU A 216 -15.16 15.55 8.74
CA LEU A 216 -15.08 16.57 7.70
C LEU A 216 -13.78 16.43 6.91
N ARG A 217 -13.81 16.83 5.63
CA ARG A 217 -12.70 16.70 4.67
C ARG A 217 -11.62 17.77 4.85
N THR A 218 -10.99 17.84 6.02
CA THR A 218 -10.02 18.91 6.34
C THR A 218 -8.57 18.47 6.34
N ALA A 219 -8.31 17.15 6.33
CA ALA A 219 -6.96 16.63 6.31
C ALA A 219 -6.22 16.95 5.01
N MET A 220 -4.93 16.64 4.98
CA MET A 220 -4.12 16.61 3.78
C MET A 220 -3.98 15.17 3.31
N LEU A 221 -4.29 14.92 2.02
CA LEU A 221 -4.10 13.61 1.39
C LEU A 221 -2.62 13.30 1.15
N ASP A 222 -2.33 12.01 1.06
CA ASP A 222 -1.07 11.53 0.51
C ASP A 222 -0.89 11.94 -0.96
N ASN A 223 0.34 12.20 -1.37
CA ASN A 223 0.66 12.41 -2.78
C ASN A 223 1.01 11.06 -3.44
N PRO A 224 0.28 10.61 -4.48
CA PRO A 224 0.52 9.32 -5.13
C PRO A 224 1.88 9.21 -5.83
N ASN A 225 2.61 10.32 -5.99
CA ASN A 225 3.97 10.34 -6.54
C ASN A 225 5.07 10.34 -5.46
N ARG A 226 4.71 10.31 -4.17
CA ARG A 226 5.65 10.23 -3.04
C ARG A 226 5.41 8.95 -2.25
N PHE A 227 6.25 7.95 -2.43
CA PHE A 227 5.98 6.60 -1.91
C PHE A 227 6.11 6.47 -0.39
N PHE A 228 6.77 7.43 0.26
CA PHE A 228 6.89 7.52 1.71
C PHE A 228 6.17 8.75 2.28
N ASP A 229 5.15 9.22 1.57
CA ASP A 229 4.20 10.21 2.07
C ASP A 229 3.00 9.50 2.70
N VAL A 230 2.57 9.97 3.86
CA VAL A 230 1.33 9.55 4.51
C VAL A 230 0.59 10.81 4.90
N GLY A 231 -0.61 10.96 4.35
CA GLY A 231 -1.49 12.08 4.63
C GLY A 231 -1.82 12.25 6.11
N THR A 232 -2.32 13.42 6.49
CA THR A 232 -2.79 13.67 7.88
C THR A 232 -4.20 13.14 8.15
N GLY A 233 -4.80 12.52 7.15
CA GLY A 233 -6.13 11.92 7.11
C GLY A 233 -6.45 11.55 5.65
N ASP A 234 -7.67 11.14 5.38
CA ASP A 234 -8.09 10.58 4.08
C ASP A 234 -9.05 11.49 3.32
N ARG A 235 -9.35 12.69 3.85
CA ARG A 235 -10.34 13.64 3.30
C ARG A 235 -11.68 12.99 2.99
N GLN A 236 -12.01 11.94 3.72
CA GLN A 236 -13.21 11.20 3.49
C GLN A 236 -14.26 11.61 4.52
N PRO A 237 -15.47 11.99 4.09
CA PRO A 237 -16.53 12.18 5.04
C PRO A 237 -17.05 10.80 5.44
N ASP A 238 -17.32 10.65 6.71
CA ASP A 238 -17.98 9.48 7.23
C ASP A 238 -18.93 9.86 8.36
N VAL A 239 -19.81 8.91 8.67
CA VAL A 239 -20.80 9.05 9.73
C VAL A 239 -20.65 7.85 10.64
N GLU A 240 -20.32 8.10 11.91
CA GLU A 240 -20.20 7.06 12.91
C GLU A 240 -21.36 7.12 13.90
N LEU A 241 -21.96 5.97 14.16
CA LEU A 241 -22.88 5.76 15.27
C LEU A 241 -22.26 4.81 16.27
N GLY A 242 -22.26 5.19 17.55
CA GLY A 242 -21.63 4.42 18.62
C GLY A 242 -22.52 4.28 19.84
N LEU A 243 -22.31 3.18 20.57
CA LEU A 243 -22.90 2.90 21.86
C LEU A 243 -21.79 2.48 22.83
N ALA A 244 -21.84 2.97 24.07
CA ALA A 244 -20.99 2.51 25.14
C ALA A 244 -21.81 2.22 26.40
N ALA A 245 -21.48 1.12 27.08
CA ALA A 245 -22.05 0.74 28.35
C ALA A 245 -20.95 0.50 29.38
N ASP A 246 -21.01 1.22 30.49
CA ASP A 246 -20.11 1.08 31.63
C ASP A 246 -20.84 0.38 32.77
N LEU A 247 -20.27 -0.73 33.22
CA LEU A 247 -20.72 -1.52 34.35
C LEU A 247 -19.64 -1.51 35.42
N ARG A 248 -20.02 -1.21 36.67
CA ARG A 248 -19.09 -1.25 37.81
C ARG A 248 -19.73 -1.96 38.99
N GLN A 249 -18.93 -2.77 39.68
CA GLN A 249 -19.24 -3.37 40.97
C GLN A 249 -17.99 -3.36 41.86
N GLY A 250 -18.00 -2.48 42.87
CA GLY A 250 -16.87 -2.25 43.77
C GLY A 250 -15.63 -1.78 43.03
N ARG A 251 -14.57 -2.60 43.07
CA ARG A 251 -13.29 -2.34 42.39
C ARG A 251 -13.25 -2.87 40.96
N PHE A 252 -14.19 -3.71 40.56
CA PHE A 252 -14.22 -4.28 39.22
C PHE A 252 -15.23 -3.54 38.37
N GLY A 253 -14.94 -3.45 37.08
CA GLY A 253 -15.91 -3.01 36.11
C GLY A 253 -15.49 -3.38 34.71
N ALA A 254 -16.38 -3.12 33.76
CA ALA A 254 -16.13 -3.32 32.36
C ALA A 254 -16.86 -2.26 31.55
N ARG A 255 -16.19 -1.79 30.50
CA ARG A 255 -16.80 -1.03 29.42
C ARG A 255 -17.04 -1.95 28.24
N PHE A 256 -18.23 -1.88 27.67
CA PHE A 256 -18.57 -2.48 26.38
C PHE A 256 -18.83 -1.36 25.39
N SER A 257 -18.35 -1.51 24.17
CA SER A 257 -18.56 -0.52 23.11
C SER A 257 -18.88 -1.18 21.79
N GLY A 258 -19.74 -0.54 21.01
CA GLY A 258 -19.98 -0.90 19.62
C GLY A 258 -20.10 0.36 18.78
N SER A 259 -19.46 0.41 17.61
CA SER A 259 -19.70 1.46 16.64
C SER A 259 -19.75 0.95 15.21
N TYR A 260 -20.52 1.65 14.39
CA TYR A 260 -20.63 1.42 12.96
C TYR A 260 -20.27 2.71 12.23
N ASN A 261 -19.28 2.65 11.36
CA ASN A 261 -18.82 3.78 10.55
C ASN A 261 -19.26 3.59 9.10
N LEU A 262 -20.15 4.48 8.63
CA LEU A 262 -20.56 4.59 7.24
C LEU A 262 -19.56 5.48 6.51
N GLN A 263 -18.73 4.85 5.70
CA GLN A 263 -17.69 5.54 4.93
C GLN A 263 -18.29 6.01 3.60
N LEU A 264 -18.27 7.33 3.35
CA LEU A 264 -18.87 7.90 2.14
C LEU A 264 -17.82 8.07 1.03
N ALA A 265 -18.30 8.10 -0.22
CA ALA A 265 -17.44 8.24 -1.38
C ALA A 265 -16.62 9.55 -1.37
N GLY A 266 -15.36 9.43 -1.78
CA GLY A 266 -14.42 10.53 -1.94
C GLY A 266 -13.63 10.42 -3.25
N ASN A 267 -13.12 11.54 -3.73
CA ASN A 267 -12.32 11.59 -4.94
C ASN A 267 -10.84 11.71 -4.57
N ALA A 268 -9.98 10.98 -5.25
CA ALA A 268 -8.54 11.01 -5.04
C ALA A 268 -7.78 10.77 -6.35
N GLN A 269 -6.48 11.07 -6.33
CA GLN A 269 -5.54 10.63 -7.35
C GLN A 269 -4.82 9.40 -6.80
N LYS A 270 -4.84 8.29 -7.54
CA LYS A 270 -4.17 7.05 -7.13
C LYS A 270 -3.49 6.42 -8.35
N ARG A 271 -2.35 5.77 -8.10
CA ARG A 271 -1.71 4.91 -9.09
C ARG A 271 -2.35 3.53 -8.98
N ILE A 272 -2.94 3.07 -10.07
CA ILE A 272 -3.59 1.76 -10.14
C ILE A 272 -2.51 0.67 -10.15
N GLY A 273 -2.68 -0.33 -9.30
CA GLY A 273 -1.82 -1.50 -9.25
C GLY A 273 -2.29 -2.44 -8.14
N PRO A 274 -2.01 -3.75 -8.29
CA PRO A 274 -2.36 -4.71 -7.26
C PRO A 274 -1.50 -4.49 -6.01
N PRO A 275 -1.95 -4.94 -4.83
CA PRO A 275 -1.19 -4.80 -3.60
C PRO A 275 0.22 -5.43 -3.66
N SER A 276 0.45 -6.42 -4.53
CA SER A 276 1.76 -7.03 -4.75
C SER A 276 2.79 -6.10 -5.43
N VAL A 277 2.36 -4.96 -5.96
CA VAL A 277 3.21 -3.97 -6.65
C VAL A 277 3.21 -2.67 -5.82
N PRO A 278 4.11 -2.52 -4.83
CA PRO A 278 4.11 -1.36 -3.93
C PRO A 278 4.60 -0.06 -4.61
N ILE A 279 5.31 -0.18 -5.74
CA ILE A 279 5.81 0.96 -6.53
C ILE A 279 5.19 0.85 -7.93
N PRO A 280 3.94 1.32 -8.11
CA PRO A 280 3.26 1.31 -9.39
C PRO A 280 3.84 2.36 -10.35
N TRP A 281 3.69 2.11 -11.66
CA TRP A 281 4.19 3.00 -12.70
C TRP A 281 3.45 4.36 -12.71
N ALA A 282 4.08 5.38 -13.28
CA ALA A 282 3.51 6.71 -13.42
C ALA A 282 2.31 6.73 -14.37
N SER A 283 2.37 5.88 -15.40
CA SER A 283 1.31 5.73 -16.40
C SER A 283 0.01 5.16 -15.83
N THR A 284 0.02 4.63 -14.59
CA THR A 284 -1.19 4.11 -13.93
C THR A 284 -1.88 5.13 -13.03
N LEU A 285 -1.38 6.38 -12.99
CA LEU A 285 -2.02 7.46 -12.24
C LEU A 285 -3.39 7.81 -12.84
N ALA A 286 -4.43 7.73 -12.03
CA ALA A 286 -5.79 8.02 -12.43
C ALA A 286 -6.55 8.84 -11.36
N ALA A 287 -7.49 9.66 -11.84
CA ALA A 287 -8.53 10.22 -10.99
C ALA A 287 -9.57 9.13 -10.67
N VAL A 288 -9.73 8.83 -9.39
CA VAL A 288 -10.64 7.77 -8.92
C VAL A 288 -11.65 8.29 -7.91
N THR A 289 -12.82 7.68 -7.91
CA THR A 289 -13.81 7.75 -6.83
C THR A 289 -13.62 6.52 -5.95
N ARG A 290 -13.21 6.72 -4.69
CA ARG A 290 -13.06 5.68 -3.68
C ARG A 290 -14.28 5.70 -2.76
N THR A 291 -14.94 4.55 -2.61
CA THR A 291 -15.98 4.32 -1.59
C THR A 291 -15.49 3.20 -0.69
N PRO A 292 -14.96 3.49 0.50
CA PRO A 292 -14.41 2.41 1.31
C PRO A 292 -15.47 1.52 1.90
N GLY A 293 -15.01 0.37 2.37
CA GLY A 293 -15.80 -0.48 3.23
C GLY A 293 -16.27 0.25 4.48
N ASN A 294 -17.52 -0.04 4.86
CA ASN A 294 -18.00 0.36 6.18
C ASN A 294 -17.28 -0.46 7.27
N GLU A 295 -17.12 0.15 8.44
CA GLU A 295 -16.46 -0.51 9.57
C GLU A 295 -17.43 -0.81 10.70
N LEU A 296 -17.34 -2.02 11.26
CA LEU A 296 -17.93 -2.39 12.53
C LEU A 296 -16.82 -2.58 13.56
N ARG A 297 -16.97 -1.92 14.72
CA ARG A 297 -16.03 -2.02 15.84
C ARG A 297 -16.78 -2.50 17.08
N LEU A 298 -16.30 -3.56 17.71
CA LEU A 298 -16.86 -4.11 18.95
C LEU A 298 -15.75 -4.24 19.99
N GLY A 299 -15.96 -3.71 21.18
CA GLY A 299 -14.93 -3.60 22.20
C GLY A 299 -15.40 -4.04 23.58
N VAL A 300 -14.49 -4.64 24.33
CA VAL A 300 -14.63 -4.88 25.76
C VAL A 300 -13.37 -4.40 26.47
N GLN A 301 -13.55 -3.68 27.56
CA GLN A 301 -12.47 -3.12 28.36
C GLN A 301 -12.76 -3.37 29.85
N PRO A 302 -12.37 -4.54 30.40
CA PRO A 302 -12.37 -4.73 31.85
C PRO A 302 -11.38 -3.77 32.52
N PHE A 303 -11.74 -3.35 33.73
CA PHE A 303 -10.86 -2.54 34.56
C PHE A 303 -10.92 -2.95 36.03
N PHE A 304 -9.80 -2.73 36.71
CA PHE A 304 -9.66 -2.93 38.14
C PHE A 304 -9.19 -1.64 38.81
N ALA A 305 -10.03 -1.08 39.67
CA ALA A 305 -9.72 0.10 40.46
C ALA A 305 -8.70 -0.25 41.55
N LEU A 306 -7.48 0.25 41.38
CA LEU A 306 -6.39 0.13 42.34
C LEU A 306 -6.65 1.03 43.55
N THR A 307 -7.15 2.24 43.28
CA THR A 307 -7.56 3.22 44.29
C THR A 307 -8.90 3.85 43.90
N ARG A 308 -9.33 4.91 44.59
CA ARG A 308 -10.51 5.70 44.18
C ARG A 308 -10.27 6.46 42.86
N THR A 309 -9.02 6.72 42.51
CA THR A 309 -8.62 7.57 41.38
C THR A 309 -7.82 6.84 40.31
N PHE A 310 -7.24 5.67 40.62
CA PHE A 310 -6.46 4.88 39.66
C PHE A 310 -7.14 3.56 39.33
N ALA A 311 -7.12 3.19 38.06
CA ALA A 311 -7.53 1.88 37.58
C ALA A 311 -6.53 1.34 36.55
N PHE A 312 -6.35 0.02 36.58
CA PHE A 312 -5.70 -0.73 35.52
C PHE A 312 -6.77 -1.21 34.52
N THR A 313 -6.46 -1.12 33.24
CA THR A 313 -7.38 -1.46 32.15
C THR A 313 -6.73 -2.43 31.18
N ILE A 314 -7.49 -3.42 30.73
CA ILE A 314 -7.15 -4.25 29.55
C ILE A 314 -8.28 -4.04 28.56
N SER A 315 -8.00 -4.04 27.25
CA SER A 315 -9.06 -4.07 26.23
C SER A 315 -8.80 -5.11 25.15
N GLY A 316 -9.89 -5.63 24.60
CA GLY A 316 -9.92 -6.34 23.34
C GLY A 316 -10.96 -5.69 22.43
N GLN A 317 -10.59 -5.40 21.19
CA GLN A 317 -11.47 -4.79 20.21
C GLN A 317 -11.42 -5.57 18.90
N TYR A 318 -12.57 -6.06 18.47
CA TYR A 318 -12.77 -6.64 17.15
C TYR A 318 -13.13 -5.53 16.16
N VAL A 319 -12.50 -5.55 14.99
CA VAL A 319 -12.80 -4.66 13.87
C VAL A 319 -13.08 -5.50 12.64
N ASN A 320 -14.14 -5.15 11.92
CA ASN A 320 -14.48 -5.67 10.61
C ASN A 320 -14.58 -4.50 9.64
N HIS A 321 -13.81 -4.55 8.56
CA HIS A 321 -13.81 -3.59 7.46
C HIS A 321 -14.34 -4.29 6.21
N ALA A 322 -15.43 -3.76 5.64
CA ALA A 322 -15.98 -4.29 4.39
C ALA A 322 -15.06 -4.01 3.20
N THR A 323 -15.37 -4.55 2.03
CA THR A 323 -14.57 -4.33 0.81
C THR A 323 -14.65 -2.87 0.37
N ASP A 324 -13.51 -2.27 0.02
CA ASP A 324 -13.47 -0.97 -0.66
C ASP A 324 -13.99 -1.13 -2.09
N SER A 325 -14.57 -0.07 -2.65
CA SER A 325 -14.96 0.01 -4.05
C SER A 325 -14.30 1.22 -4.69
N TYR A 326 -13.80 1.03 -5.92
CA TYR A 326 -13.20 2.08 -6.71
C TYR A 326 -13.88 2.17 -8.07
N GLY A 327 -14.04 3.39 -8.56
CA GLY A 327 -14.44 3.68 -9.92
C GLY A 327 -13.56 4.79 -10.49
N LEU A 328 -13.42 4.84 -11.82
CA LEU A 328 -12.79 5.97 -12.50
C LEU A 328 -13.71 7.20 -12.40
N LEU A 329 -13.13 8.37 -12.21
CA LEU A 329 -13.88 9.63 -12.25
C LEU A 329 -14.42 9.88 -13.67
N GLU A 330 -15.53 10.58 -13.82
CA GLU A 330 -16.10 10.89 -15.13
C GLU A 330 -15.06 11.58 -16.04
N GLY A 331 -14.90 11.06 -17.27
CA GLY A 331 -13.91 11.55 -18.24
C GLY A 331 -12.49 11.00 -18.07
N GLN A 332 -12.20 10.22 -17.03
CA GLN A 332 -10.94 9.49 -16.89
C GLN A 332 -10.96 8.25 -17.79
N PRO A 333 -10.05 8.11 -18.78
CA PRO A 333 -9.98 6.91 -19.60
C PRO A 333 -9.48 5.72 -18.78
N GLU A 334 -9.92 4.53 -19.17
CA GLU A 334 -9.36 3.28 -18.66
C GLU A 334 -7.87 3.16 -19.02
N ILE A 335 -7.10 2.52 -18.13
CA ILE A 335 -5.67 2.30 -18.33
C ILE A 335 -5.50 0.82 -18.70
N PRO A 336 -5.10 0.49 -19.95
CA PRO A 336 -4.97 -0.89 -20.39
C PRO A 336 -4.07 -1.71 -19.47
N GLY A 337 -4.53 -2.89 -19.04
CA GLY A 337 -3.80 -3.77 -18.13
C GLY A 337 -3.88 -3.41 -16.64
N TYR A 338 -4.50 -2.27 -16.30
CA TYR A 338 -4.65 -1.79 -14.93
C TYR A 338 -6.13 -1.47 -14.62
N PRO A 339 -6.98 -2.49 -14.46
CA PRO A 339 -8.37 -2.30 -14.03
C PRO A 339 -8.42 -1.67 -12.64
N VAL A 340 -9.32 -0.70 -12.45
CA VAL A 340 -9.40 0.12 -11.22
C VAL A 340 -9.74 -0.71 -9.98
N GLU A 341 -10.39 -1.85 -10.17
CA GLU A 341 -10.75 -2.83 -9.15
C GLU A 341 -9.53 -3.41 -8.42
N GLN A 342 -8.34 -3.37 -9.03
CA GLN A 342 -7.09 -3.78 -8.36
C GLN A 342 -6.84 -3.00 -7.06
N LEU A 343 -7.31 -1.76 -6.97
CA LEU A 343 -7.19 -0.95 -5.76
C LEU A 343 -8.04 -1.47 -4.59
N ALA A 344 -9.06 -2.29 -4.86
CA ALA A 344 -9.90 -2.93 -3.85
C ALA A 344 -9.37 -4.30 -3.41
N GLU A 345 -8.39 -4.87 -4.10
CA GLU A 345 -7.81 -6.16 -3.74
C GLU A 345 -7.27 -6.14 -2.31
N GLU A 346 -7.54 -7.21 -1.55
CA GLU A 346 -7.12 -7.36 -0.15
C GLU A 346 -7.57 -6.19 0.77
N SER A 347 -8.64 -5.45 0.41
CA SER A 347 -9.19 -4.37 1.24
C SER A 347 -10.10 -4.89 2.37
N GLN A 348 -10.93 -5.90 2.10
CA GLN A 348 -11.81 -6.50 3.11
C GLN A 348 -10.98 -7.21 4.18
N ALA A 349 -11.11 -6.80 5.43
CA ALA A 349 -10.32 -7.38 6.51
C ALA A 349 -11.06 -7.41 7.84
N SER A 350 -10.61 -8.29 8.73
CA SER A 350 -10.99 -8.23 10.14
C SER A 350 -9.80 -8.47 11.04
N TRP A 351 -9.74 -7.79 12.18
CA TRP A 351 -8.63 -7.90 13.11
C TRP A 351 -9.05 -7.69 14.56
N ILE A 352 -8.17 -8.13 15.46
CA ILE A 352 -8.30 -7.91 16.90
C ILE A 352 -7.16 -7.00 17.37
N GLU A 353 -7.55 -5.93 18.04
CA GLU A 353 -6.64 -5.04 18.76
C GLU A 353 -6.69 -5.39 20.25
N ALA A 354 -5.52 -5.51 20.88
CA ALA A 354 -5.39 -5.66 22.33
C ALA A 354 -4.73 -4.40 22.91
N SER A 355 -5.14 -4.02 24.12
CA SER A 355 -4.46 -2.96 24.86
C SER A 355 -4.37 -3.24 26.35
N ALA A 356 -3.37 -2.62 26.98
CA ALA A 356 -3.23 -2.59 28.43
C ALA A 356 -2.73 -1.22 28.88
N GLY A 357 -3.23 -0.73 30.00
CA GLY A 357 -2.97 0.63 30.43
C GLY A 357 -3.38 0.97 31.85
N LEU A 358 -3.10 2.22 32.22
CA LEU A 358 -3.48 2.83 33.47
C LEU A 358 -4.31 4.07 33.19
N THR A 359 -5.38 4.24 33.96
CA THR A 359 -6.23 5.43 33.93
C THR A 359 -6.25 6.07 35.30
N PHE A 360 -6.18 7.40 35.30
CA PHE A 360 -6.38 8.26 36.45
C PHE A 360 -7.66 9.07 36.23
N ALA A 361 -8.54 9.12 37.23
CA ALA A 361 -9.74 9.93 37.25
C ALA A 361 -9.84 10.64 38.61
N ALA A 362 -9.66 11.95 38.61
CA ALA A 362 -9.87 12.79 39.77
C ALA A 362 -11.34 13.24 39.80
N PRO A 363 -12.13 12.87 40.83
CA PRO A 363 -13.51 13.32 40.94
C PRO A 363 -13.57 14.83 41.13
N PHE A 364 -14.72 15.42 40.79
CA PHE A 364 -15.02 16.80 41.18
C PHE A 364 -15.10 16.88 42.70
N GLU A 365 -14.25 17.70 43.31
CA GLU A 365 -14.26 17.95 44.75
C GLU A 365 -14.43 19.45 45.00
N ILE A 366 -15.32 19.82 45.92
CA ILE A 366 -15.39 21.19 46.44
C ILE A 366 -14.62 21.17 47.76
N LYS A 367 -13.49 21.87 47.81
CA LYS A 367 -12.71 22.06 49.04
C LYS A 367 -12.69 23.56 49.38
N GLY A 368 -13.59 23.98 50.29
CA GLY A 368 -13.84 25.40 50.56
C GLY A 368 -14.51 26.09 49.36
N ASP A 369 -14.17 27.35 49.09
CA ASP A 369 -14.71 28.15 47.97
C ASP A 369 -14.04 27.86 46.61
N GLN A 370 -13.10 26.92 46.54
CA GLN A 370 -12.40 26.59 45.29
C GLN A 370 -12.89 25.25 44.71
N PRO A 371 -13.54 25.26 43.54
CA PRO A 371 -13.92 24.03 42.85
C PRO A 371 -12.66 23.35 42.28
N HIS A 372 -12.34 22.14 42.75
CA HIS A 372 -11.35 21.29 42.11
C HIS A 372 -11.98 20.68 40.86
N ARG A 373 -11.43 21.05 39.71
CA ARG A 373 -11.96 20.62 38.40
C ARG A 373 -11.65 19.14 38.19
N PRO A 374 -12.59 18.36 37.60
CA PRO A 374 -12.33 16.95 37.32
C PRO A 374 -11.21 16.84 36.27
N LEU A 375 -10.40 15.80 36.41
CA LEU A 375 -9.29 15.50 35.51
C LEU A 375 -9.27 14.00 35.23
N ASP A 376 -9.31 13.62 33.95
CA ASP A 376 -9.02 12.25 33.56
C ASP A 376 -7.72 12.22 32.77
N ALA A 377 -6.85 11.26 33.08
CA ALA A 377 -5.63 11.01 32.33
C ALA A 377 -5.44 9.51 32.12
N GLY A 378 -4.66 9.13 31.12
CA GLY A 378 -4.30 7.74 30.97
C GLY A 378 -3.20 7.50 29.98
N ILE A 379 -2.60 6.33 30.12
CA ILE A 379 -1.60 5.77 29.24
C ILE A 379 -2.00 4.33 28.89
N ALA A 380 -1.93 3.97 27.62
CA ALA A 380 -2.17 2.61 27.18
C ALA A 380 -1.25 2.23 26.02
N TYR A 381 -0.79 0.98 26.01
CA TYR A 381 -0.15 0.35 24.88
C TYR A 381 -1.19 -0.42 24.09
N HIS A 382 -1.23 -0.22 22.77
CA HIS A 382 -2.15 -0.86 21.83
C HIS A 382 -1.37 -1.66 20.80
N THR A 383 -1.89 -2.81 20.37
CA THR A 383 -1.29 -3.61 19.30
C THR A 383 -2.31 -4.48 18.59
N VAL A 384 -2.10 -4.74 17.30
CA VAL A 384 -2.86 -5.74 16.53
C VAL A 384 -2.32 -7.13 16.84
N VAL A 385 -3.17 -8.02 17.34
CA VAL A 385 -2.78 -9.38 17.79
C VAL A 385 -3.19 -10.49 16.83
N SER A 386 -4.23 -10.26 16.02
CA SER A 386 -4.64 -11.18 14.96
C SER A 386 -5.34 -10.43 13.84
N ALA A 387 -5.23 -10.95 12.62
CA ALA A 387 -5.89 -10.41 11.43
C ALA A 387 -6.25 -11.56 10.47
N SER A 388 -7.29 -11.35 9.67
CA SER A 388 -7.72 -12.27 8.62
C SER A 388 -8.38 -11.51 7.46
N GLY A 389 -8.44 -12.16 6.30
CA GLY A 389 -8.90 -11.54 5.06
C GLY A 389 -7.77 -10.78 4.38
N GLY A 390 -7.91 -9.47 4.29
CA GLY A 390 -7.00 -8.55 3.62
C GLY A 390 -5.82 -8.05 4.44
N ARG A 391 -5.19 -6.97 3.96
CA ARG A 391 -3.99 -6.39 4.58
C ARG A 391 -4.33 -5.54 5.78
N VAL A 392 -3.88 -5.99 6.95
CA VAL A 392 -3.95 -5.21 8.19
C VAL A 392 -2.54 -4.84 8.61
N PRO A 393 -2.22 -3.53 8.74
CA PRO A 393 -0.95 -3.09 9.26
C PRO A 393 -0.68 -3.67 10.65
N ARG A 394 0.51 -4.21 10.87
CA ARG A 394 0.95 -4.56 12.22
C ARG A 394 1.32 -3.29 12.98
N THR A 395 0.32 -2.69 13.64
CA THR A 395 0.49 -1.47 14.41
C THR A 395 0.74 -1.77 15.88
N ALA A 396 1.62 -0.97 16.48
CA ALA A 396 1.80 -0.87 17.91
C ALA A 396 1.94 0.61 18.28
N ASP A 397 1.15 1.09 19.23
CA ASP A 397 1.12 2.49 19.61
C ASP A 397 0.97 2.72 21.11
N PHE A 398 1.50 3.85 21.60
CA PHE A 398 1.26 4.33 22.96
C PHE A 398 0.32 5.53 22.89
N ARG A 399 -0.83 5.41 23.57
CA ARG A 399 -1.81 6.49 23.68
C ARG A 399 -1.70 7.14 25.04
N PHE A 400 -1.52 8.46 25.03
CA PHE A 400 -1.62 9.31 26.19
C PHE A 400 -2.85 10.19 26.01
N PHE A 401 -3.68 10.30 27.04
CA PHE A 401 -4.78 11.26 27.02
C PHE A 401 -4.82 12.07 28.32
N LEU A 402 -5.31 13.29 28.18
CA LEU A 402 -5.66 14.19 29.27
C LEU A 402 -6.99 14.84 28.91
N ARG A 403 -7.98 14.72 29.78
CA ARG A 403 -9.29 15.36 29.67
C ARG A 403 -9.46 16.29 30.84
N TYR A 404 -9.61 17.57 30.51
CA TYR A 404 -9.87 18.62 31.47
C TYR A 404 -11.28 19.14 31.27
N TYR A 405 -12.04 19.20 32.35
CA TYR A 405 -13.43 19.68 32.30
C TYR A 405 -13.48 21.09 32.88
N ALA A 406 -13.98 22.03 32.06
CA ALA A 406 -14.25 23.40 32.47
C ALA A 406 -15.75 23.67 32.32
N LYS A 407 -16.35 24.29 33.34
CA LYS A 407 -17.69 24.85 33.23
C LYS A 407 -17.54 26.27 32.68
N PHE A 408 -18.07 26.52 31.49
CA PHE A 408 -18.15 27.88 30.95
C PHE A 408 -19.40 28.57 31.54
N PRO A 409 -19.30 29.86 31.94
CA PRO A 409 -20.38 30.60 32.57
C PRO A 409 -21.60 30.79 31.66
#